data_AF-A0A8J3EWL9-F1
#
_entry.id   AF-A0A8J3EWL9-F1
#
_cell.length_a   1.000
_cell.length_b   1.000
_cell.length_c   1.000
_cell.angle_alpha   90.00
_cell.angle_beta   90.00
_cell.angle_gamma   90.00
#
_symmetry.space_group_name_H-M   'P 1'
#
loop_
_entity.id
_entity.type
_entity.pdbx_description
1 polymer ?
#
loop_
_entity_poly.entity_id
_entity_poly.type
_entity_poly.pdbx_seq_one_letter_code
_entity_poly.pdbx_strand_id
1 'polypeptide(L)'
;MSEVTSTILINQSNLRTKDIEKIITKKGFIFPVNDKWTAVVIQKGLKFNKECCEKLSSHLNNTGIVFEYNADYFCRISVYIKGDIKSYFEVHFEEDEILYKNLEELRDLATNPKKLQLFYQAIEQEGYYEALDLFKEAFEFNKVEWITYEYLNEWSSDDYLTWHIEMINQKKRRKKSLRDSIYSELNELLESNGFKLDSESDEENVSYSKMYRSFIYKLVFRKENKNQLYLGVSMPFRNEEISDELRIKKNVLLTLEYKNQKDLKTLLNTKVKEFIFQAYEFIKKYTIDIPKGSLYGEKSDPLFKAVNLNKIYVDHEIEQGGRAVFENDLYKVSFYHNKGRASIARVYILNKENNEEVELTDLVYCNTRYFGYSDIRYVTFSFSNFMQFQSILEKILSFYQQYINEKEYIFKR
;
A
#
# COMPACT_ATOMS: atom_id res chain seq x y z
N MET A 1 -24.69 19.04 5.47
CA MET A 1 -24.92 17.92 6.40
C MET A 1 -25.64 18.50 7.58
N SER A 2 -26.76 17.93 8.03
CA SER A 2 -27.45 18.40 9.24
C SER A 2 -26.52 18.29 10.44
N GLU A 3 -26.45 19.33 11.27
CA GLU A 3 -25.65 19.38 12.49
C GLU A 3 -26.30 18.48 13.55
N VAL A 4 -25.87 17.23 13.60
CA VAL A 4 -26.43 16.19 14.47
C VAL A 4 -25.41 15.75 15.51
N THR A 5 -25.85 15.59 16.75
CA THR A 5 -25.10 14.96 17.84
C THR A 5 -25.88 13.77 18.37
N SER A 6 -25.20 12.65 18.61
CA SER A 6 -25.82 11.46 19.20
C SER A 6 -24.83 10.71 20.08
N THR A 7 -24.83 11.03 21.37
CA THR A 7 -23.79 10.60 22.31
C THR A 7 -24.40 10.16 23.64
N ILE A 8 -23.80 9.15 24.26
CA ILE A 8 -24.04 8.78 25.66
C ILE A 8 -22.85 9.27 26.47
N LEU A 9 -23.08 9.85 27.63
CA LEU A 9 -22.06 10.34 28.52
C LEU A 9 -22.15 9.57 29.84
N ILE A 10 -21.05 9.02 30.31
CA ILE A 10 -20.99 8.27 31.56
C ILE A 10 -20.12 9.04 32.55
N ASN A 11 -20.60 9.21 33.79
CA ASN A 11 -19.90 9.95 34.84
C ASN A 11 -18.73 9.13 35.44
N GLN A 12 -17.77 8.78 34.60
CA GLN A 12 -16.59 8.01 34.95
C GLN A 12 -15.45 8.34 33.99
N SER A 13 -14.37 8.95 34.48
CA SER A 13 -13.24 9.39 33.63
C SER A 13 -12.32 8.28 33.14
N ASN A 14 -12.30 7.12 33.81
CA ASN A 14 -11.43 5.99 33.47
C ASN A 14 -12.22 4.80 32.88
N LEU A 15 -13.33 5.06 32.21
CA LEU A 15 -14.11 4.02 31.55
C LEU A 15 -13.30 3.44 30.39
N ARG A 16 -13.14 2.11 30.32
CA ARG A 16 -12.38 1.45 29.24
C ARG A 16 -13.32 0.73 28.30
N THR A 17 -12.89 0.55 27.05
CA THR A 17 -13.61 -0.25 26.04
C THR A 17 -14.09 -1.60 26.55
N LYS A 18 -13.24 -2.33 27.28
CA LYS A 18 -13.56 -3.66 27.83
C LYS A 18 -14.76 -3.67 28.79
N ASP A 19 -15.02 -2.55 29.47
CA ASP A 19 -16.14 -2.43 30.40
C ASP A 19 -17.45 -2.24 29.63
N ILE A 20 -17.38 -1.60 28.46
CA ILE A 20 -18.53 -1.35 27.58
C ILE A 20 -18.83 -2.56 26.68
N GLU A 21 -17.82 -3.22 26.14
CA GLU A 21 -17.97 -4.32 25.16
C GLU A 21 -18.78 -5.52 25.69
N LYS A 22 -18.84 -5.69 27.02
CA LYS A 22 -19.67 -6.72 27.67
C LYS A 22 -21.16 -6.39 27.65
N ILE A 23 -21.51 -5.12 27.47
CA ILE A 23 -22.86 -4.57 27.66
C ILE A 23 -23.45 -4.18 26.31
N ILE A 24 -22.66 -3.48 25.51
CA ILE A 24 -23.03 -2.99 24.19
C ILE A 24 -22.44 -3.92 23.14
N THR A 25 -23.27 -4.43 22.24
CA THR A 25 -22.86 -5.28 21.09
C THR A 25 -22.64 -4.48 19.81
N LYS A 26 -23.05 -3.21 19.80
CA LYS A 26 -22.87 -2.29 18.66
C LYS A 26 -21.42 -1.85 18.55
N LYS A 27 -21.04 -1.47 17.34
CA LYS A 27 -19.78 -0.76 17.08
C LYS A 27 -19.89 0.64 17.65
N GLY A 28 -18.79 1.16 18.18
CA GLY A 28 -18.76 2.51 18.71
C GLY A 28 -17.36 3.03 18.95
N PHE A 29 -17.31 4.16 19.63
CA PHE A 29 -16.13 4.86 20.09
C PHE A 29 -16.34 5.30 21.53
N ILE A 30 -15.26 5.40 22.28
CA ILE A 30 -15.23 5.96 23.63
C ILE A 30 -14.06 6.93 23.74
N PHE A 31 -14.27 8.08 24.38
CA PHE A 31 -13.22 9.07 24.62
C PHE A 31 -13.55 9.98 25.81
N PRO A 32 -12.54 10.49 26.53
CA PRO A 32 -12.74 11.40 27.66
C PRO A 32 -13.23 12.77 27.18
N VAL A 33 -14.29 13.29 27.79
CA VAL A 33 -14.79 14.66 27.57
C VAL A 33 -14.05 15.61 28.53
N ASN A 34 -14.09 15.30 29.82
CA ASN A 34 -13.39 16.00 30.89
C ASN A 34 -13.07 15.01 32.04
N ASP A 35 -12.62 15.54 33.19
CA ASP A 35 -12.18 14.74 34.34
C ASP A 35 -13.32 13.96 35.03
N LYS A 36 -14.59 14.24 34.68
CA LYS A 36 -15.77 13.52 35.18
C LYS A 36 -16.41 12.63 34.12
N TRP A 37 -16.51 13.11 32.89
CA TRP A 37 -17.36 12.52 31.86
C TRP A 37 -16.57 11.85 30.74
N THR A 38 -17.02 10.65 30.37
CA THR A 38 -16.54 9.92 29.19
C THR A 38 -17.69 9.77 28.20
N ALA A 39 -17.43 10.11 26.94
CA ALA A 39 -18.37 9.94 25.85
C ALA A 39 -18.31 8.53 25.27
N VAL A 40 -19.48 8.00 24.94
CA VAL A 40 -19.71 6.72 24.27
C VAL A 40 -20.61 6.99 23.07
N VAL A 41 -20.07 6.78 21.88
CA VAL A 41 -20.76 7.06 20.61
C VAL A 41 -20.95 5.74 19.87
N ILE A 42 -22.18 5.34 19.63
CA ILE A 42 -22.50 4.02 19.04
C ILE A 42 -23.15 4.16 17.67
N GLN A 43 -22.93 3.16 16.83
CA GLN A 43 -23.52 3.08 15.51
C GLN A 43 -25.05 3.08 15.59
N LYS A 44 -25.69 3.98 14.83
CA LYS A 44 -27.13 4.26 14.88
C LYS A 44 -27.58 4.77 16.27
N GLY A 45 -26.82 5.68 16.85
CA GLY A 45 -27.02 6.23 18.21
C GLY A 45 -28.45 6.68 18.50
N LEU A 46 -29.07 7.47 17.61
CA LEU A 46 -30.46 7.97 17.79
C LEU A 46 -31.50 6.86 18.01
N LYS A 47 -31.22 5.63 17.56
CA LYS A 47 -32.11 4.47 17.75
C LYS A 47 -31.81 3.70 19.04
N PHE A 48 -30.56 3.67 19.49
CA PHE A 48 -30.09 2.74 20.52
C PHE A 48 -29.52 3.40 21.77
N ASN A 49 -29.31 4.72 21.79
CA ASN A 49 -28.62 5.41 22.88
C ASN A 49 -29.36 5.29 24.21
N LYS A 50 -30.69 5.41 24.23
CA LYS A 50 -31.51 5.24 25.43
C LYS A 50 -31.32 3.85 26.05
N GLU A 51 -31.53 2.79 25.26
CA GLU A 51 -31.35 1.41 25.69
C GLU A 51 -29.92 1.13 26.17
N CYS A 52 -28.92 1.66 25.46
CA CYS A 52 -27.53 1.46 25.82
C CYS A 52 -27.14 2.22 27.10
N CYS A 53 -27.64 3.45 27.29
CA CYS A 53 -27.37 4.26 28.48
C CYS A 53 -28.02 3.66 29.73
N GLU A 54 -29.25 3.16 29.63
CA GLU A 54 -29.91 2.41 30.69
C GLU A 54 -29.07 1.21 31.13
N LYS A 55 -28.65 0.37 30.18
CA LYS A 55 -27.81 -0.81 30.48
C LYS A 55 -26.45 -0.42 31.07
N LEU A 56 -25.79 0.59 30.50
CA LEU A 56 -24.49 1.07 30.97
C LEU A 56 -24.58 1.64 32.39
N SER A 57 -25.51 2.56 32.64
CA SER A 57 -25.67 3.21 33.94
C SER A 57 -26.04 2.21 35.03
N SER A 58 -26.88 1.21 34.72
CA SER A 58 -27.23 0.11 35.62
C SER A 58 -26.01 -0.76 35.94
N HIS A 59 -25.30 -1.25 34.93
CA HIS A 59 -24.16 -2.16 35.12
C HIS A 59 -22.98 -1.49 35.84
N LEU A 60 -22.71 -0.23 35.52
CA LEU A 60 -21.63 0.55 36.14
C LEU A 60 -22.04 1.16 37.48
N ASN A 61 -23.31 1.01 37.89
CA ASN A 61 -23.88 1.62 39.09
C ASN A 61 -23.59 3.13 39.17
N ASN A 62 -23.78 3.82 38.05
CA ASN A 62 -23.36 5.21 37.85
C ASN A 62 -24.43 6.02 37.11
N THR A 63 -24.15 7.30 36.87
CA THR A 63 -25.01 8.19 36.08
C THR A 63 -24.61 8.19 34.62
N GLY A 64 -25.61 8.10 33.75
CA GLY A 64 -25.48 8.26 32.31
C GLY A 64 -26.38 9.37 31.78
N ILE A 65 -25.91 10.13 30.80
CA ILE A 65 -26.70 11.15 30.09
C ILE A 65 -26.76 10.75 28.62
N VAL A 66 -27.96 10.65 28.06
CA VAL A 66 -28.15 10.61 26.61
C VAL A 66 -28.30 12.05 26.13
N PHE A 67 -27.42 12.47 25.22
CA PHE A 67 -27.49 13.76 24.55
C PHE A 67 -27.72 13.55 23.06
N GLU A 68 -28.88 14.00 22.58
CA GLU A 68 -29.28 13.95 21.18
C GLU A 68 -29.62 15.36 20.73
N TYR A 69 -28.99 15.82 19.66
CA TYR A 69 -29.23 17.16 19.13
C TYR A 69 -29.31 17.07 17.62
N ASN A 70 -30.27 17.76 17.04
CA ASN A 70 -30.38 18.00 15.61
C ASN A 70 -30.81 19.46 15.44
N ALA A 71 -29.91 20.28 14.89
CA ALA A 71 -30.10 21.73 14.79
C ALA A 71 -31.44 22.14 14.14
N ASP A 72 -31.95 21.31 13.24
CA ASP A 72 -33.18 21.62 12.50
C ASP A 72 -34.46 21.18 13.23
N TYR A 73 -34.38 20.22 14.17
CA TYR A 73 -35.58 19.55 14.68
C TYR A 73 -35.72 19.56 16.20
N PHE A 74 -34.69 19.14 16.94
CA PHE A 74 -34.84 18.95 18.38
C PHE A 74 -33.53 18.92 19.15
N CYS A 75 -33.64 19.18 20.46
CA CYS A 75 -32.64 18.79 21.45
C CYS A 75 -33.28 17.90 22.51
N ARG A 76 -32.61 16.82 22.90
CA ARG A 76 -33.07 15.91 23.94
C ARG A 76 -31.92 15.52 24.87
N ILE A 77 -32.19 15.65 26.16
CA ILE A 77 -31.34 15.22 27.27
C ILE A 77 -32.15 14.24 28.12
N SER A 78 -31.59 13.05 28.37
CA SER A 78 -32.20 12.08 29.28
C SER A 78 -31.16 11.59 30.28
N VAL A 79 -31.45 11.72 31.57
CA VAL A 79 -30.54 11.36 32.66
C VAL A 79 -30.97 10.02 33.25
N TYR A 80 -30.06 9.06 33.25
CA TYR A 80 -30.22 7.74 33.81
C TYR A 80 -29.35 7.62 35.05
N ILE A 81 -29.93 7.23 36.19
CA ILE A 81 -29.20 6.91 37.40
C ILE A 81 -29.43 5.43 37.70
N LYS A 82 -28.36 4.63 37.61
CA LYS A 82 -28.40 3.17 37.85
C LYS A 82 -29.44 2.42 37.01
N GLY A 83 -29.67 2.88 35.78
CA GLY A 83 -30.63 2.29 34.84
C GLY A 83 -31.98 3.00 34.77
N ASP A 84 -32.36 3.73 35.81
CA ASP A 84 -33.66 4.41 35.82
C ASP A 84 -33.53 5.81 35.22
N ILE A 85 -34.46 6.19 34.33
CA ILE A 85 -34.61 7.58 33.94
C ILE A 85 -35.08 8.41 35.14
N LYS A 86 -34.27 9.41 35.54
CA LYS A 86 -34.59 10.32 36.65
C LYS A 86 -35.00 11.70 36.17
N SER A 87 -34.37 12.17 35.10
CA SER A 87 -34.62 13.50 34.55
C SER A 87 -34.69 13.47 33.03
N TYR A 88 -35.46 14.41 32.49
CA TYR A 88 -35.68 14.56 31.07
C TYR A 88 -35.80 16.03 30.71
N PHE A 89 -35.25 16.41 29.56
CA PHE A 89 -35.43 17.70 28.93
C PHE A 89 -35.47 17.50 27.42
N GLU A 90 -36.47 18.03 26.75
CA GLU A 90 -36.62 18.00 25.30
C GLU A 90 -37.18 19.33 24.81
N VAL A 91 -36.65 19.78 23.68
CA VAL A 91 -37.11 20.95 22.95
C VAL A 91 -37.35 20.52 21.51
N HIS A 92 -38.53 20.82 20.98
CA HIS A 92 -38.88 20.66 19.58
C HIS A 92 -38.88 22.04 18.91
N PHE A 93 -37.91 22.30 18.03
CA PHE A 93 -37.71 23.64 17.45
C PHE A 93 -38.81 24.04 16.46
N GLU A 94 -39.41 23.06 15.77
CA GLU A 94 -40.51 23.33 14.82
C GLU A 94 -41.84 23.57 15.53
N GLU A 95 -42.02 23.03 16.74
CA GLU A 95 -43.29 23.04 17.48
C GLU A 95 -43.29 24.07 18.63
N ASP A 96 -42.15 24.74 18.88
CA ASP A 96 -41.89 25.61 20.04
C ASP A 96 -42.33 24.95 21.37
N GLU A 97 -42.19 23.62 21.48
CA GLU A 97 -42.57 22.84 22.65
C GLU A 97 -41.34 22.50 23.51
N ILE A 98 -41.45 22.74 24.83
CA ILE A 98 -40.44 22.38 25.83
C ILE A 98 -41.06 21.37 26.81
N LEU A 99 -40.45 20.19 26.90
CA LEU A 99 -40.85 19.13 27.81
C LEU A 99 -39.73 18.84 28.80
N TYR A 100 -40.00 18.95 30.09
CA TYR A 100 -39.00 18.61 31.11
C TYR A 100 -39.58 17.97 32.35
N LYS A 101 -38.75 17.21 33.07
CA LYS A 101 -39.12 16.53 34.31
C LYS A 101 -37.91 16.38 35.22
N ASN A 102 -38.10 16.69 36.50
CA ASN A 102 -37.15 16.42 37.60
C ASN A 102 -35.71 16.88 37.33
N LEU A 103 -35.53 18.11 36.81
CA LEU A 103 -34.19 18.59 36.42
C LEU A 103 -33.22 18.76 37.60
N GLU A 104 -33.74 18.91 38.82
CA GLU A 104 -33.00 19.06 40.08
C GLU A 104 -31.80 18.09 40.23
N GLU A 105 -31.94 16.85 39.76
CA GLU A 105 -30.90 15.79 39.82
C GLU A 105 -29.61 16.15 39.06
N LEU A 106 -29.66 17.10 38.12
CA LEU A 106 -28.48 17.56 37.37
C LEU A 106 -27.51 18.36 38.25
N ARG A 107 -27.96 18.86 39.42
CA ARG A 107 -27.21 19.80 40.26
C ARG A 107 -25.86 19.26 40.72
N ASP A 108 -25.83 18.01 41.17
CA ASP A 108 -24.62 17.38 41.69
C ASP A 108 -23.73 16.82 40.57
N LEU A 109 -24.24 16.81 39.34
CA LEU A 109 -23.60 16.22 38.17
C LEU A 109 -22.83 17.24 37.33
N ALA A 110 -23.22 18.51 37.38
CA ALA A 110 -22.60 19.57 36.59
C ALA A 110 -21.10 19.75 36.92
N THR A 111 -20.32 20.07 35.89
CA THR A 111 -18.92 20.49 36.02
C THR A 111 -18.86 21.96 36.45
N ASN A 112 -19.84 22.76 36.01
CA ASN A 112 -20.00 24.16 36.36
C ASN A 112 -21.41 24.46 36.90
N PRO A 113 -21.60 24.37 38.24
CA PRO A 113 -22.91 24.56 38.88
C PRO A 113 -23.55 25.94 38.65
N LYS A 114 -22.73 26.99 38.45
CA LYS A 114 -23.25 28.35 38.19
C LYS A 114 -23.97 28.42 36.85
N LYS A 115 -23.41 27.78 35.83
CA LYS A 115 -24.02 27.72 34.49
C LYS A 115 -25.28 26.87 34.49
N LEU A 116 -25.32 25.80 35.28
CA LEU A 116 -26.55 25.02 35.48
C LEU A 116 -27.67 25.85 36.14
N GLN A 117 -27.33 26.70 37.11
CA GLN A 117 -28.33 27.58 37.74
C GLN A 117 -28.92 28.58 36.74
N LEU A 118 -28.08 29.16 35.87
CA LEU A 118 -28.56 30.03 34.79
C LEU A 118 -29.41 29.26 33.77
N PHE A 119 -29.06 28.01 33.47
CA PHE A 119 -29.86 27.14 32.61
C PHE A 119 -31.29 26.96 33.15
N TYR A 120 -31.47 26.72 34.45
CA TYR A 120 -32.80 26.62 35.04
C TYR A 120 -33.59 27.93 34.90
N GLN A 121 -32.95 29.07 35.10
CA GLN A 121 -33.58 30.39 34.93
C GLN A 121 -33.98 30.63 33.46
N ALA A 122 -33.14 30.22 32.50
CA ALA A 122 -33.40 30.39 31.08
C ALA A 122 -34.59 29.52 30.60
N ILE A 123 -34.73 28.30 31.12
CA ILE A 123 -35.90 27.45 30.83
C ILE A 123 -37.20 28.10 31.33
N GLU A 124 -37.19 28.66 32.55
CA GLU A 124 -38.36 29.34 33.12
C GLU A 124 -38.76 30.61 32.35
N GLN A 125 -37.82 31.19 31.59
CA GLN A 125 -38.02 32.40 30.78
C GLN A 125 -38.22 32.11 29.28
N GLU A 126 -38.47 30.84 28.91
CA GLU A 126 -38.71 30.37 27.52
C GLU A 126 -37.54 30.61 26.55
N GLY A 127 -36.32 30.88 27.06
CA GLY A 127 -35.12 31.09 26.24
C GLY A 127 -34.42 29.78 25.89
N TYR A 128 -34.93 28.99 24.94
CA TYR A 128 -34.42 27.63 24.69
C TYR A 128 -33.02 27.55 24.09
N TYR A 129 -32.63 28.46 23.18
CA TYR A 129 -31.26 28.52 22.66
C TYR A 129 -30.26 28.87 23.75
N GLU A 130 -30.57 29.89 24.56
CA GLU A 130 -29.74 30.30 25.69
C GLU A 130 -29.63 29.19 26.75
N ALA A 131 -30.75 28.52 27.07
CA ALA A 131 -30.76 27.38 27.96
C ALA A 131 -29.86 26.25 27.43
N LEU A 132 -29.94 25.91 26.14
CA LEU A 132 -29.10 24.86 25.56
C LEU A 132 -27.61 25.19 25.67
N ASP A 133 -27.21 26.42 25.37
CA ASP A 133 -25.81 26.83 25.47
C ASP A 133 -25.32 26.82 26.93
N LEU A 134 -26.15 27.29 27.87
CA LEU A 134 -25.86 27.22 29.30
C LEU A 134 -25.74 25.77 29.79
N PHE A 135 -26.55 24.84 29.27
CA PHE A 135 -26.41 23.42 29.57
C PHE A 135 -25.10 22.86 29.04
N LYS A 136 -24.74 23.15 27.79
CA LYS A 136 -23.45 22.73 27.21
C LYS A 136 -22.28 23.23 28.05
N GLU A 137 -22.31 24.50 28.47
CA GLU A 137 -21.30 25.09 29.34
C GLU A 137 -21.29 24.49 30.75
N ALA A 138 -22.45 24.19 31.32
CA ALA A 138 -22.58 23.59 32.65
C ALA A 138 -21.88 22.23 32.77
N PHE A 139 -21.77 21.50 31.67
CA PHE A 139 -21.14 20.20 31.65
C PHE A 139 -19.85 20.13 30.80
N GLU A 140 -19.41 21.26 30.25
CA GLU A 140 -18.25 21.35 29.34
C GLU A 140 -18.37 20.47 28.08
N PHE A 141 -19.58 20.42 27.51
CA PHE A 141 -19.94 19.55 26.38
C PHE A 141 -19.55 20.08 25.00
N ASN A 142 -18.76 21.14 24.91
CA ASN A 142 -18.29 21.68 23.63
C ASN A 142 -17.50 20.64 22.80
N LYS A 143 -16.88 19.65 23.46
CA LYS A 143 -16.16 18.56 22.78
C LYS A 143 -17.06 17.51 22.12
N VAL A 144 -18.33 17.41 22.51
CA VAL A 144 -19.26 16.41 21.97
C VAL A 144 -20.24 17.01 20.98
N GLU A 145 -20.17 18.32 20.75
CA GLU A 145 -20.96 19.00 19.74
C GLU A 145 -20.65 18.45 18.34
N TRP A 146 -21.71 18.11 17.64
CA TRP A 146 -21.71 17.56 16.27
C TRP A 146 -21.02 16.20 16.13
N ILE A 147 -20.87 15.48 17.24
CA ILE A 147 -20.31 14.14 17.25
C ILE A 147 -21.40 13.09 16.98
N THR A 148 -21.18 12.32 15.92
CA THR A 148 -21.91 11.08 15.60
C THR A 148 -20.95 9.93 15.37
N TYR A 149 -21.48 8.70 15.32
CA TYR A 149 -20.67 7.53 14.98
C TYR A 149 -20.06 7.67 13.58
N GLU A 150 -20.86 8.11 12.61
CA GLU A 150 -20.46 8.30 11.23
C GLU A 150 -19.31 9.31 11.14
N TYR A 151 -19.42 10.42 11.85
CA TYR A 151 -18.37 11.44 11.91
C TYR A 151 -17.05 10.91 12.49
N LEU A 152 -17.08 10.27 13.67
CA LEU A 152 -15.86 9.71 14.26
C LEU A 152 -15.29 8.56 13.45
N ASN A 153 -16.12 7.84 12.71
CA ASN A 153 -15.65 6.77 11.83
C ASN A 153 -14.88 7.32 10.63
N GLU A 154 -14.94 8.61 10.30
CA GLU A 154 -14.12 9.20 9.24
C GLU A 154 -12.74 9.68 9.71
N TRP A 155 -12.54 9.80 11.02
CA TRP A 155 -11.31 10.34 11.61
C TRP A 155 -10.08 9.45 11.38
N SER A 156 -8.91 10.11 11.40
CA SER A 156 -7.62 9.45 11.22
C SER A 156 -7.11 8.80 12.52
N SER A 157 -6.09 7.95 12.42
CA SER A 157 -5.46 7.35 13.61
C SER A 157 -4.75 8.38 14.50
N ASP A 158 -4.27 9.49 13.93
CA ASP A 158 -3.63 10.56 14.70
C ASP A 158 -4.67 11.36 15.49
N ASP A 159 -5.87 11.57 14.93
CA ASP A 159 -6.98 12.21 15.65
C ASP A 159 -7.43 11.34 16.84
N TYR A 160 -7.50 10.02 16.64
CA TYR A 160 -7.80 9.08 17.74
C TYR A 160 -6.77 9.12 18.86
N LEU A 161 -5.48 9.24 18.54
CA LEU A 161 -4.43 9.35 19.56
C LEU A 161 -4.53 10.69 20.29
N THR A 162 -4.74 11.78 19.57
CA THR A 162 -4.88 13.14 20.12
C THR A 162 -6.07 13.24 21.08
N TRP A 163 -7.19 12.60 20.74
CA TRP A 163 -8.43 12.64 21.53
C TRP A 163 -8.58 11.45 22.49
N HIS A 164 -7.57 10.58 22.59
CA HIS A 164 -7.63 9.36 23.39
C HIS A 164 -8.87 8.49 23.09
N ILE A 165 -9.24 8.38 21.81
CA ILE A 165 -10.38 7.59 21.35
C ILE A 165 -10.01 6.11 21.31
N GLU A 166 -10.81 5.29 21.99
CA GLU A 166 -10.79 3.83 21.87
C GLU A 166 -12.02 3.34 21.08
N MET A 167 -11.88 2.21 20.37
CA MET A 167 -12.95 1.64 19.54
C MET A 167 -13.67 0.50 20.27
N ILE A 168 -15.00 0.49 20.22
CA ILE A 168 -15.86 -0.54 20.83
C ILE A 168 -16.30 -1.54 19.76
N ASN A 169 -16.07 -2.84 19.94
CA ASN A 169 -16.52 -3.93 19.05
C ASN A 169 -16.14 -3.75 17.56
N GLN A 170 -15.08 -2.99 17.28
CA GLN A 170 -14.55 -2.83 15.94
C GLN A 170 -13.33 -3.74 15.76
N LYS A 171 -13.28 -4.51 14.66
CA LYS A 171 -12.02 -5.08 14.20
C LYS A 171 -11.09 -3.88 13.95
N LYS A 172 -9.95 -3.80 14.65
CA LYS A 172 -8.92 -2.75 14.46
C LYS A 172 -8.81 -2.44 12.96
N ARG A 173 -9.03 -1.18 12.56
CA ARG A 173 -8.92 -0.76 11.16
C ARG A 173 -7.62 -1.31 10.56
N ARG A 174 -7.73 -1.92 9.38
CA ARG A 174 -6.59 -2.48 8.63
C ARG A 174 -5.47 -1.43 8.62
N LYS A 175 -4.31 -1.80 9.15
CA LYS A 175 -3.09 -1.00 9.09
C LYS A 175 -2.87 -0.65 7.61
N LYS A 176 -2.74 0.64 7.25
CA LYS A 176 -2.45 1.04 5.86
C LYS A 176 -1.28 0.19 5.34
N SER A 177 -1.50 -0.49 4.22
CA SER A 177 -0.47 -1.32 3.60
C SER A 177 0.67 -0.45 3.07
N LEU A 178 1.83 -1.03 2.79
CA LEU A 178 2.92 -0.27 2.14
C LEU A 178 2.45 0.25 0.78
N ARG A 179 1.66 -0.56 0.06
CA ARG A 179 1.03 -0.19 -1.21
C ARG A 179 0.17 1.06 -1.09
N ASP A 180 -0.70 1.13 -0.09
CA ASP A 180 -1.56 2.31 0.11
C ASP A 180 -0.73 3.56 0.36
N SER A 181 0.32 3.45 1.19
CA SER A 181 1.22 4.56 1.51
C SER A 181 2.03 5.02 0.30
N ILE A 182 2.55 4.10 -0.51
CA ILE A 182 3.29 4.45 -1.73
C ILE A 182 2.35 5.07 -2.76
N TYR A 183 1.17 4.46 -2.96
CA TYR A 183 0.19 4.96 -3.92
C TYR A 183 -0.27 6.38 -3.55
N SER A 184 -0.59 6.65 -2.29
CA SER A 184 -1.05 7.97 -1.87
C SER A 184 0.01 9.07 -1.96
N GLU A 185 1.29 8.74 -1.75
CA GLU A 185 2.35 9.75 -1.65
C GLU A 185 3.19 9.91 -2.93
N LEU A 186 3.28 8.88 -3.77
CA LEU A 186 4.24 8.82 -4.88
C LEU A 186 3.62 8.57 -6.26
N ASN A 187 2.35 8.16 -6.38
CA ASN A 187 1.78 7.73 -7.65
C ASN A 187 1.85 8.82 -8.73
N GLU A 188 1.45 10.06 -8.39
CA GLU A 188 1.50 11.19 -9.33
C GLU A 188 2.93 11.50 -9.83
N LEU A 189 3.92 11.43 -8.94
CA LEU A 189 5.33 11.61 -9.32
C LEU A 189 5.82 10.51 -10.25
N LEU A 190 5.42 9.26 -10.00
CA LEU A 190 5.86 8.11 -10.79
C LEU A 190 5.20 8.12 -12.17
N GLU A 191 3.89 8.40 -12.23
CA GLU A 191 3.14 8.51 -13.48
C GLU A 191 3.61 9.67 -14.36
N SER A 192 3.89 10.84 -13.77
CA SER A 192 4.45 11.98 -14.51
C SER A 192 5.84 11.69 -15.09
N ASN A 193 6.62 10.78 -14.48
CA ASN A 193 7.87 10.27 -15.02
C ASN A 193 7.70 9.06 -15.96
N GLY A 194 6.46 8.71 -16.32
CA GLY A 194 6.13 7.65 -17.28
C GLY A 194 6.25 6.23 -16.73
N PHE A 195 6.29 6.06 -15.40
CA PHE A 195 6.19 4.76 -14.77
C PHE A 195 4.73 4.38 -14.53
N LYS A 196 4.42 3.08 -14.59
CA LYS A 196 3.10 2.51 -14.33
C LYS A 196 3.19 1.44 -13.26
N LEU A 197 2.21 1.38 -12.37
CA LEU A 197 2.13 0.34 -11.35
C LEU A 197 2.09 -1.04 -12.02
N ASP A 198 2.97 -1.93 -11.59
CA ASP A 198 3.02 -3.31 -12.09
C ASP A 198 1.85 -4.12 -11.53
N SER A 199 1.21 -4.94 -12.37
CA SER A 199 0.11 -5.84 -11.98
C SER A 199 0.51 -6.86 -10.92
N GLU A 200 1.80 -7.19 -10.82
CA GLU A 200 2.34 -8.11 -9.80
C GLU A 200 2.53 -7.44 -8.43
N SER A 201 2.21 -6.15 -8.28
CA SER A 201 2.37 -5.44 -7.01
C SER A 201 1.34 -5.89 -5.96
N ASP A 202 1.82 -6.19 -4.75
CA ASP A 202 1.01 -6.60 -3.60
C ASP A 202 1.12 -5.60 -2.43
N GLU A 203 0.60 -5.96 -1.24
CA GLU A 203 0.57 -5.09 -0.06
C GLU A 203 1.97 -4.77 0.52
N GLU A 204 2.99 -5.59 0.24
CA GLU A 204 4.34 -5.51 0.81
C GLU A 204 5.44 -5.35 -0.25
N ASN A 205 5.16 -5.65 -1.51
CA ASN A 205 6.06 -5.56 -2.64
C ASN A 205 5.38 -4.78 -3.76
N VAL A 206 5.77 -3.52 -3.88
CA VAL A 206 5.21 -2.59 -4.85
C VAL A 206 6.26 -2.34 -5.91
N SER A 207 5.89 -2.48 -7.18
CA SER A 207 6.80 -2.16 -8.27
C SER A 207 6.14 -1.29 -9.31
N TYR A 208 6.92 -0.37 -9.86
CA TYR A 208 6.51 0.51 -10.93
C TYR A 208 7.40 0.25 -12.12
N SER A 209 6.81 -0.06 -13.26
CA SER A 209 7.51 -0.40 -14.49
C SER A 209 7.46 0.74 -15.48
N LYS A 210 8.56 0.94 -16.20
CA LYS A 210 8.62 1.81 -17.36
C LYS A 210 9.19 1.01 -18.51
N MET A 211 8.49 1.05 -19.64
CA MET A 211 8.91 0.39 -20.85
C MET A 211 9.61 1.41 -21.74
N TYR A 212 10.85 1.11 -22.13
CA TYR A 212 11.57 1.84 -23.17
C TYR A 212 11.75 0.90 -24.35
N ARG A 213 11.10 1.23 -25.47
CA ARG A 213 10.86 0.30 -26.60
C ARG A 213 10.23 -1.00 -26.09
N SER A 214 11.01 -2.05 -25.98
CA SER A 214 10.61 -3.37 -25.51
C SER A 214 11.21 -3.79 -24.18
N PHE A 215 12.09 -2.98 -23.60
CA PHE A 215 12.82 -3.31 -22.39
C PHE A 215 12.11 -2.74 -21.17
N ILE A 216 11.97 -3.59 -20.15
CA ILE A 216 11.26 -3.24 -18.92
C ILE A 216 12.29 -2.86 -17.87
N TYR A 217 12.16 -1.63 -17.38
CA TYR A 217 12.87 -1.10 -16.22
C TYR A 217 11.87 -1.00 -15.08
N LYS A 218 12.25 -1.40 -13.86
CA LYS A 218 11.35 -1.32 -12.69
C LYS A 218 11.99 -0.55 -11.54
N LEU A 219 11.20 0.26 -10.86
CA LEU A 219 11.46 0.71 -9.49
C LEU A 219 10.75 -0.26 -8.56
N VAL A 220 11.45 -0.76 -7.56
CA VAL A 220 10.97 -1.77 -6.62
C VAL A 220 10.99 -1.17 -5.22
N PHE A 221 9.87 -1.30 -4.53
CA PHE A 221 9.67 -0.88 -3.15
C PHE A 221 9.17 -2.09 -2.37
N ARG A 222 10.03 -2.68 -1.54
CA ARG A 222 9.72 -3.92 -0.86
C ARG A 222 9.90 -3.77 0.64
N LYS A 223 8.95 -4.28 1.41
CA LYS A 223 9.11 -4.42 2.85
C LYS A 223 9.91 -5.70 3.13
N GLU A 224 11.12 -5.55 3.69
CA GLU A 224 11.98 -6.72 3.99
C GLU A 224 11.75 -7.25 5.41
N ASN A 225 11.54 -6.35 6.37
CA ASN A 225 11.29 -6.68 7.77
C ASN A 225 10.21 -5.78 8.37
N LYS A 226 9.86 -6.00 9.65
CA LYS A 226 9.10 -5.02 10.42
C LYS A 226 9.90 -3.72 10.37
N ASN A 227 9.30 -2.66 9.80
CA ASN A 227 9.85 -1.31 9.78
C ASN A 227 11.08 -1.06 8.86
N GLN A 228 11.27 -1.88 7.82
CA GLN A 228 12.30 -1.65 6.80
C GLN A 228 11.71 -1.60 5.39
N LEU A 229 12.12 -0.61 4.61
CA LEU A 229 11.75 -0.39 3.22
C LEU A 229 12.99 -0.51 2.34
N TYR A 230 13.02 -1.55 1.51
CA TYR A 230 13.96 -1.70 0.42
C TYR A 230 13.50 -0.90 -0.80
N LEU A 231 14.44 -0.15 -1.37
CA LEU A 231 14.33 0.57 -2.62
C LEU A 231 15.33 -0.04 -3.61
N GLY A 232 14.87 -0.35 -4.81
CA GLY A 232 15.75 -0.88 -5.84
C GLY A 232 15.34 -0.54 -7.25
N VAL A 233 16.29 -0.71 -8.17
CA VAL A 233 16.06 -0.60 -9.61
C VAL A 233 16.34 -1.95 -10.25
N SER A 234 15.36 -2.45 -11.01
CA SER A 234 15.52 -3.62 -11.86
C SER A 234 15.77 -3.17 -13.29
N MET A 235 16.92 -3.60 -13.83
CA MET A 235 17.33 -3.35 -15.20
C MET A 235 16.99 -4.57 -16.08
N PRO A 236 16.82 -4.39 -17.40
CA PRO A 236 16.53 -5.49 -18.33
C PRO A 236 17.73 -6.44 -18.54
N PHE A 237 18.89 -6.14 -17.99
CA PHE A 237 20.13 -6.93 -18.07
C PHE A 237 20.81 -7.03 -16.71
N ARG A 238 21.74 -7.99 -16.58
CA ARG A 238 22.66 -8.10 -15.44
C ARG A 238 24.06 -7.73 -15.90
N ASN A 239 24.66 -6.76 -15.24
CA ASN A 239 26.07 -6.36 -15.42
C ASN A 239 26.61 -5.98 -14.04
N GLU A 240 27.70 -6.63 -13.62
CA GLU A 240 28.27 -6.45 -12.27
C GLU A 240 28.80 -5.03 -12.06
N GLU A 241 29.49 -4.44 -13.04
CA GLU A 241 29.99 -3.07 -12.97
C GLU A 241 28.86 -2.05 -12.81
N ILE A 242 27.77 -2.23 -13.56
CA ILE A 242 26.57 -1.37 -13.47
C ILE A 242 25.87 -1.60 -12.12
N SER A 243 25.84 -2.84 -11.62
CA SER A 243 25.28 -3.18 -10.30
C SER A 243 26.07 -2.53 -9.17
N ASP A 244 27.40 -2.49 -9.29
CA ASP A 244 28.27 -1.80 -8.36
C ASP A 244 28.14 -0.28 -8.46
N GLU A 245 27.97 0.30 -9.65
CA GLU A 245 27.67 1.72 -9.80
C GLU A 245 26.34 2.09 -9.10
N LEU A 246 25.30 1.29 -9.32
CA LEU A 246 23.98 1.43 -8.68
C LEU A 246 24.11 1.43 -7.15
N ARG A 247 24.87 0.46 -6.60
CA ARG A 247 25.02 0.26 -5.16
C ARG A 247 25.95 1.28 -4.50
N ILE A 248 27.13 1.51 -5.07
CA ILE A 248 28.25 2.22 -4.42
C ILE A 248 28.26 3.71 -4.75
N LYS A 249 28.06 4.07 -6.03
CA LYS A 249 28.24 5.47 -6.48
C LYS A 249 26.95 6.26 -6.47
N LYS A 250 25.82 5.58 -6.69
CA LYS A 250 24.53 6.23 -6.90
C LYS A 250 23.52 5.97 -5.79
N ASN A 251 23.80 5.07 -4.85
CA ASN A 251 22.88 4.75 -3.75
C ASN A 251 21.45 4.46 -4.26
N VAL A 252 21.34 3.76 -5.39
CA VAL A 252 20.06 3.40 -6.02
C VAL A 252 19.56 2.06 -5.48
N LEU A 253 20.36 1.33 -4.71
CA LEU A 253 19.92 0.18 -3.93
C LEU A 253 20.06 0.55 -2.45
N LEU A 254 18.93 0.75 -1.77
CA LEU A 254 18.90 1.27 -0.39
C LEU A 254 17.90 0.50 0.46
N THR A 255 18.26 0.27 1.72
CA THR A 255 17.31 -0.15 2.75
C THR A 255 17.16 0.99 3.74
N LEU A 256 15.93 1.48 3.91
CA LEU A 256 15.55 2.56 4.82
C LEU A 256 14.79 1.99 6.01
N GLU A 257 15.16 2.39 7.22
CA GLU A 257 14.44 2.03 8.44
C GLU A 257 13.42 3.12 8.81
N TYR A 258 12.25 2.73 9.32
CA TYR A 258 11.21 3.68 9.74
C TYR A 258 10.49 3.22 11.00
N LYS A 259 10.27 4.11 11.97
CA LYS A 259 9.72 3.73 13.28
C LYS A 259 8.22 3.44 13.25
N ASN A 260 7.47 4.22 12.48
CA ASN A 260 6.02 4.20 12.41
C ASN A 260 5.53 4.72 11.03
N GLN A 261 4.22 4.78 10.84
CA GLN A 261 3.62 5.22 9.55
C GLN A 261 3.90 6.69 9.22
N LYS A 262 3.99 7.57 10.22
CA LYS A 262 4.33 8.99 10.02
C LYS A 262 5.78 9.15 9.55
N ASP A 263 6.69 8.38 10.14
CA ASP A 263 8.08 8.32 9.74
C ASP A 263 8.22 7.75 8.31
N LEU A 264 7.49 6.68 7.98
CA LEU A 264 7.41 6.14 6.63
C LEU A 264 6.94 7.20 5.62
N LYS A 265 5.85 7.92 5.92
CA LYS A 265 5.35 9.01 5.07
C LYS A 265 6.40 10.12 4.86
N THR A 266 7.18 10.43 5.89
CA THR A 266 8.23 11.45 5.83
C THR A 266 9.39 10.98 4.94
N LEU A 267 9.81 9.71 5.08
CA LEU A 267 10.82 9.09 4.21
C LEU A 267 10.36 9.01 2.76
N LEU A 268 9.10 8.62 2.52
CA LEU A 268 8.51 8.60 1.19
C LEU A 268 8.60 9.99 0.53
N ASN A 269 8.26 11.04 1.27
CA ASN A 269 8.27 12.41 0.74
C ASN A 269 9.64 13.08 0.62
N THR A 270 10.70 12.47 1.16
CA THR A 270 12.05 13.05 1.14
C THR A 270 13.01 12.10 0.42
N LYS A 271 13.47 11.06 1.14
CA LYS A 271 14.47 10.10 0.68
C LYS A 271 14.02 9.29 -0.51
N VAL A 272 12.76 8.87 -0.54
CA VAL A 272 12.28 8.05 -1.67
C VAL A 272 12.09 8.89 -2.92
N LYS A 273 11.69 10.16 -2.81
CA LYS A 273 11.65 11.10 -3.96
C LYS A 273 13.05 11.37 -4.52
N GLU A 274 14.05 11.60 -3.65
CA GLU A 274 15.46 11.71 -4.06
C GLU A 274 15.94 10.45 -4.81
N PHE A 275 15.62 9.28 -4.26
CA PHE A 275 15.91 7.98 -4.89
C PHE A 275 15.26 7.86 -6.28
N ILE A 276 13.98 8.19 -6.42
CA ILE A 276 13.26 8.10 -7.71
C ILE A 276 13.95 8.96 -8.77
N PHE A 277 14.37 10.17 -8.42
CA PHE A 277 15.08 11.06 -9.34
C PHE A 277 16.45 10.47 -9.77
N GLN A 278 17.25 9.98 -8.81
CA GLN A 278 18.54 9.36 -9.10
C GLN A 278 18.40 8.08 -9.94
N ALA A 279 17.42 7.25 -9.61
CA ALA A 279 17.08 6.04 -10.35
C ALA A 279 16.65 6.37 -11.78
N TYR A 280 15.85 7.42 -11.97
CA TYR A 280 15.38 7.82 -13.29
C TYR A 280 16.51 8.31 -14.20
N GLU A 281 17.37 9.19 -13.70
CA GLU A 281 18.55 9.65 -14.44
C GLU A 281 19.51 8.49 -14.75
N PHE A 282 19.65 7.54 -13.83
CA PHE A 282 20.42 6.33 -14.06
C PHE A 282 19.82 5.46 -15.18
N ILE A 283 18.51 5.22 -15.15
CA ILE A 283 17.80 4.46 -16.19
C ILE A 283 18.01 5.12 -17.56
N LYS A 284 17.87 6.46 -17.66
CA LYS A 284 18.12 7.18 -18.92
C LYS A 284 19.53 6.94 -19.46
N LYS A 285 20.55 7.05 -18.60
CA LYS A 285 21.95 6.83 -18.99
C LYS A 285 22.19 5.42 -19.55
N TYR A 286 21.50 4.43 -19.02
CA TYR A 286 21.66 3.01 -19.37
C TYR A 286 20.44 2.45 -20.13
N THR A 287 19.74 3.31 -20.86
CA THR A 287 18.62 2.91 -21.71
C THR A 287 19.16 2.20 -22.95
N ILE A 288 18.62 1.01 -23.25
CA ILE A 288 18.92 0.30 -24.49
C ILE A 288 18.03 0.85 -25.59
N ASP A 289 18.63 1.56 -26.55
CA ASP A 289 17.90 2.22 -27.64
C ASP A 289 18.06 1.49 -29.00
N ILE A 290 18.33 0.19 -28.97
CA ILE A 290 18.49 -0.63 -30.18
C ILE A 290 17.47 -1.76 -30.18
N PRO A 291 16.71 -1.97 -31.28
CA PRO A 291 15.75 -3.06 -31.36
C PRO A 291 16.43 -4.44 -31.32
N LYS A 292 15.81 -5.43 -30.66
CA LYS A 292 16.33 -6.81 -30.66
C LYS A 292 16.37 -7.42 -32.06
N GLY A 293 15.40 -7.10 -32.92
CA GLY A 293 15.41 -7.55 -34.32
C GLY A 293 16.62 -7.03 -35.07
N SER A 294 17.04 -5.79 -34.80
CA SER A 294 18.23 -5.18 -35.39
C SER A 294 19.54 -5.82 -34.90
N LEU A 295 19.54 -6.49 -33.75
CA LEU A 295 20.71 -7.23 -33.25
C LEU A 295 21.07 -8.39 -34.18
N TYR A 296 20.07 -9.01 -34.80
CA TYR A 296 20.22 -10.08 -35.80
C TYR A 296 20.22 -9.53 -37.23
N GLY A 297 20.74 -8.32 -37.46
CA GLY A 297 20.81 -7.67 -38.77
C GLY A 297 22.21 -7.74 -39.42
N GLU A 298 22.47 -6.80 -40.34
CA GLU A 298 23.70 -6.75 -41.15
C GLU A 298 25.00 -6.81 -40.34
N LYS A 299 25.01 -6.30 -39.11
CA LYS A 299 26.20 -6.31 -38.25
C LYS A 299 26.53 -7.67 -37.64
N SER A 300 25.56 -8.56 -37.46
CA SER A 300 25.78 -9.91 -36.94
C SER A 300 25.77 -10.97 -38.02
N ASP A 301 25.23 -10.68 -39.20
CA ASP A 301 25.25 -11.59 -40.36
C ASP A 301 26.64 -12.14 -40.70
N PRO A 302 27.74 -11.36 -40.66
CA PRO A 302 29.09 -11.89 -40.86
C PRO A 302 29.49 -12.97 -39.85
N LEU A 303 29.03 -12.87 -38.60
CA LEU A 303 29.34 -13.85 -37.55
C LEU A 303 28.65 -15.18 -37.82
N PHE A 304 27.38 -15.16 -38.23
CA PHE A 304 26.66 -16.39 -38.61
C PHE A 304 27.24 -17.02 -39.88
N LYS A 305 27.58 -16.20 -40.88
CA LYS A 305 28.24 -16.69 -42.10
C LYS A 305 29.60 -17.33 -41.82
N ALA A 306 30.38 -16.79 -40.88
CA ALA A 306 31.67 -17.36 -40.48
C ALA A 306 31.55 -18.79 -39.92
N VAL A 307 30.38 -19.17 -39.41
CA VAL A 307 30.09 -20.52 -38.90
C VAL A 307 29.17 -21.32 -39.83
N ASN A 308 29.06 -20.89 -41.09
CA ASN A 308 28.21 -21.48 -42.12
C ASN A 308 26.75 -21.62 -41.66
N LEU A 309 26.17 -20.56 -41.08
CA LEU A 309 24.76 -20.48 -40.74
C LEU A 309 24.09 -19.34 -41.50
N ASN A 310 22.95 -19.64 -42.12
CA ASN A 310 22.13 -18.67 -42.84
C ASN A 310 20.90 -18.30 -42.01
N LYS A 311 20.52 -17.03 -42.05
CA LYS A 311 19.32 -16.53 -41.36
C LYS A 311 18.08 -17.04 -42.08
N ILE A 312 17.20 -17.69 -41.33
CA ILE A 312 15.95 -18.23 -41.85
C ILE A 312 14.78 -17.39 -41.38
N TYR A 313 14.81 -17.03 -40.10
CA TYR A 313 13.66 -16.42 -39.46
C TYR A 313 14.09 -15.60 -38.26
N VAL A 314 13.50 -14.42 -38.09
CA VAL A 314 13.58 -13.63 -36.87
C VAL A 314 12.18 -13.10 -36.62
N ASP A 315 11.63 -13.36 -35.43
CA ASP A 315 10.34 -12.79 -35.04
C ASP A 315 10.37 -11.26 -35.19
N HIS A 316 9.39 -10.70 -35.90
CA HIS A 316 9.22 -9.25 -36.01
C HIS A 316 9.08 -8.58 -34.64
N GLU A 317 8.48 -9.28 -33.66
CA GLU A 317 8.30 -8.83 -32.29
C GLU A 317 9.22 -9.55 -31.29
N ILE A 318 10.40 -10.02 -31.71
CA ILE A 318 11.38 -10.71 -30.82
C ILE A 318 11.69 -9.94 -29.53
N GLU A 319 11.46 -8.63 -29.55
CA GLU A 319 11.58 -7.75 -28.40
C GLU A 319 10.59 -8.06 -27.27
N GLN A 320 9.38 -8.50 -27.61
CA GLN A 320 8.33 -8.94 -26.69
C GLN A 320 8.52 -10.39 -26.20
N GLY A 321 9.67 -10.98 -26.48
CA GLY A 321 9.93 -12.41 -26.29
C GLY A 321 9.62 -13.15 -27.59
N GLY A 322 10.60 -13.91 -28.08
CA GLY A 322 10.53 -14.54 -29.38
C GLY A 322 11.83 -15.26 -29.71
N ARG A 323 11.99 -15.65 -30.97
CA ARG A 323 13.14 -16.42 -31.44
C ARG A 323 13.73 -15.90 -32.74
N ALA A 324 15.04 -16.12 -32.85
CA ALA A 324 15.79 -16.00 -34.09
C ALA A 324 16.32 -17.39 -34.47
N VAL A 325 16.20 -17.75 -35.74
CA VAL A 325 16.51 -19.08 -36.26
C VAL A 325 17.47 -18.94 -37.43
N PHE A 326 18.56 -19.70 -37.33
CA PHE A 326 19.61 -19.80 -38.33
C PHE A 326 19.84 -21.25 -38.66
N GLU A 327 20.15 -21.58 -39.91
CA GLU A 327 20.36 -22.97 -40.30
C GLU A 327 21.39 -23.12 -41.43
N ASN A 328 21.85 -24.35 -41.59
CA ASN A 328 22.51 -24.85 -42.78
C ASN A 328 21.91 -26.20 -43.17
N ASP A 329 22.60 -26.93 -44.04
CA ASP A 329 22.12 -28.22 -44.57
C ASP A 329 21.97 -29.27 -43.46
N LEU A 330 22.78 -29.21 -42.40
CA LEU A 330 22.86 -30.24 -41.36
C LEU A 330 22.24 -29.80 -40.02
N TYR A 331 22.28 -28.52 -39.69
CA TYR A 331 21.94 -28.02 -38.37
C TYR A 331 21.01 -26.81 -38.42
N LYS A 332 20.18 -26.68 -37.38
CA LYS A 332 19.34 -25.50 -37.11
C LYS A 332 19.59 -25.00 -35.70
N VAL A 333 19.93 -23.72 -35.57
CA VAL A 333 20.19 -23.04 -34.30
C VAL A 333 19.08 -22.03 -34.01
N SER A 334 18.42 -22.18 -32.86
CA SER A 334 17.30 -21.34 -32.44
C SER A 334 17.65 -20.59 -31.15
N PHE A 335 17.67 -19.25 -31.21
CA PHE A 335 17.93 -18.35 -30.10
C PHE A 335 16.61 -17.83 -29.54
N TYR A 336 16.31 -18.10 -28.28
CA TYR A 336 15.10 -17.64 -27.61
C TYR A 336 15.39 -16.47 -26.67
N HIS A 337 14.60 -15.41 -26.76
CA HIS A 337 14.74 -14.20 -25.94
C HIS A 337 13.66 -14.09 -24.88
N ASN A 338 14.05 -13.58 -23.71
CA ASN A 338 13.09 -13.26 -22.65
C ASN A 338 12.31 -11.99 -22.99
N LYS A 339 11.00 -12.01 -22.77
CA LYS A 339 10.14 -10.82 -22.85
C LYS A 339 10.65 -9.73 -21.91
N GLY A 340 10.76 -8.50 -22.39
CA GLY A 340 11.12 -7.37 -21.54
C GLY A 340 12.59 -7.30 -21.09
N ARG A 341 13.40 -8.33 -21.37
CA ARG A 341 14.79 -8.44 -20.93
C ARG A 341 15.75 -8.45 -22.10
N ALA A 342 16.92 -7.87 -21.91
CA ALA A 342 18.06 -7.94 -22.82
C ALA A 342 18.85 -9.20 -22.54
N SER A 343 18.20 -10.34 -22.75
CA SER A 343 18.84 -11.64 -22.56
C SER A 343 18.37 -12.72 -23.52
N ILE A 344 19.35 -13.49 -23.98
CA ILE A 344 19.16 -14.77 -24.66
C ILE A 344 18.91 -15.80 -23.55
N ALA A 345 17.67 -16.29 -23.49
CA ALA A 345 17.18 -17.19 -22.47
C ALA A 345 17.66 -18.62 -22.72
N ARG A 346 17.56 -19.08 -23.98
CA ARG A 346 17.90 -20.44 -24.39
C ARG A 346 18.43 -20.44 -25.82
N VAL A 347 19.29 -21.40 -26.12
CA VAL A 347 19.77 -21.66 -27.47
C VAL A 347 19.68 -23.15 -27.73
N TYR A 348 18.94 -23.56 -28.76
CA TYR A 348 18.81 -24.97 -29.15
C TYR A 348 19.52 -25.21 -30.47
N ILE A 349 20.19 -26.35 -30.57
CA ILE A 349 20.83 -26.86 -31.78
C ILE A 349 20.12 -28.16 -32.16
N LEU A 350 19.49 -28.19 -33.32
CA LEU A 350 18.86 -29.38 -33.90
C LEU A 350 19.73 -29.92 -35.04
N ASN A 351 20.13 -31.19 -34.95
CA ASN A 351 20.72 -31.94 -36.06
C ASN A 351 19.59 -32.51 -36.93
N LYS A 352 19.59 -32.16 -38.23
CA LYS A 352 18.55 -32.52 -39.18
C LYS A 352 18.62 -33.98 -39.64
N GLU A 353 19.79 -34.61 -39.59
CA GLU A 353 19.98 -35.99 -40.05
C GLU A 353 19.32 -37.01 -39.11
N ASN A 354 19.49 -36.82 -37.81
CA ASN A 354 19.00 -37.73 -36.77
C ASN A 354 17.88 -37.13 -35.91
N ASN A 355 17.48 -35.88 -36.19
CA ASN A 355 16.47 -35.12 -35.45
C ASN A 355 16.79 -34.97 -33.94
N GLU A 356 18.08 -34.98 -33.58
CA GLU A 356 18.56 -34.77 -32.21
C GLU A 356 18.62 -33.27 -31.89
N GLU A 357 17.92 -32.84 -30.84
CA GLU A 357 17.96 -31.46 -30.33
C GLU A 357 18.73 -31.38 -29.02
N VAL A 358 19.62 -30.40 -28.90
CA VAL A 358 20.41 -30.16 -27.69
C VAL A 358 20.36 -28.68 -27.32
N GLU A 359 20.15 -28.40 -26.03
CA GLU A 359 20.27 -27.05 -25.48
C GLU A 359 21.75 -26.70 -25.25
N LEU A 360 22.18 -25.52 -25.72
CA LEU A 360 23.57 -25.08 -25.58
C LEU A 360 23.99 -24.98 -24.12
N THR A 361 23.07 -24.66 -23.21
CA THR A 361 23.35 -24.64 -21.77
C THR A 361 23.74 -26.02 -21.25
N ASP A 362 23.10 -27.08 -21.73
CA ASP A 362 23.44 -28.46 -21.37
C ASP A 362 24.82 -28.84 -21.94
N LEU A 363 25.14 -28.39 -23.16
CA LEU A 363 26.46 -28.59 -23.76
C LEU A 363 27.58 -27.92 -22.97
N VAL A 364 27.37 -26.68 -22.55
CA VAL A 364 28.34 -25.94 -21.72
C VAL A 364 28.46 -26.58 -20.34
N TYR A 365 27.36 -27.06 -19.75
CA TYR A 365 27.36 -27.76 -18.48
C TYR A 365 28.14 -29.08 -18.52
N CYS A 366 27.85 -29.93 -19.52
CA CYS A 366 28.53 -31.22 -19.71
C CYS A 366 30.04 -31.07 -20.00
N ASN A 367 30.46 -29.88 -20.46
CA ASN A 367 31.84 -29.57 -20.81
C ASN A 367 32.44 -28.44 -19.94
N THR A 368 31.94 -28.25 -18.72
CA THR A 368 32.39 -27.23 -17.73
C THR A 368 33.91 -27.13 -17.58
N ARG A 369 34.64 -28.25 -17.65
CA ARG A 369 36.12 -28.31 -17.59
C ARG A 369 36.82 -27.69 -18.80
N TYR A 370 36.21 -27.79 -19.99
CA TYR A 370 36.73 -27.21 -21.23
C TYR A 370 36.39 -25.72 -21.35
N PHE A 371 35.26 -25.31 -20.75
CA PHE A 371 34.77 -23.94 -20.82
C PHE A 371 35.13 -23.05 -19.63
N GLY A 372 35.71 -23.60 -18.57
CA GLY A 372 36.23 -22.83 -17.43
C GLY A 372 35.15 -22.19 -16.56
N TYR A 373 33.94 -22.78 -16.49
CA TYR A 373 32.81 -22.25 -15.72
C TYR A 373 32.39 -23.24 -14.62
N SER A 374 32.18 -22.74 -13.39
CA SER A 374 32.05 -23.55 -12.17
C SER A 374 30.62 -23.82 -11.67
N ASP A 375 29.60 -23.06 -12.08
CA ASP A 375 28.18 -23.38 -11.78
C ASP A 375 27.27 -22.73 -12.84
N ILE A 376 26.56 -23.54 -13.64
CA ILE A 376 26.04 -23.14 -14.98
C ILE A 376 24.55 -23.44 -15.14
N ARG A 377 23.87 -23.94 -14.10
CA ARG A 377 22.52 -24.53 -14.20
C ARG A 377 21.45 -23.65 -14.88
N TYR A 378 21.69 -22.34 -15.04
CA TYR A 378 20.94 -21.44 -15.92
C TYR A 378 21.85 -20.39 -16.58
N VAL A 379 22.42 -20.67 -17.76
CA VAL A 379 23.18 -19.64 -18.51
C VAL A 379 22.21 -18.76 -19.28
N THR A 380 21.76 -17.69 -18.64
CA THR A 380 21.11 -16.58 -19.35
C THR A 380 22.19 -15.58 -19.78
N PHE A 381 22.37 -15.38 -21.08
CA PHE A 381 23.33 -14.39 -21.58
C PHE A 381 22.65 -13.02 -21.66
N SER A 382 23.14 -12.04 -20.90
CA SER A 382 22.55 -10.70 -20.83
C SER A 382 23.47 -9.65 -21.45
N PHE A 383 22.91 -8.66 -22.14
CA PHE A 383 23.67 -7.58 -22.78
C PHE A 383 23.08 -6.21 -22.43
N SER A 384 23.94 -5.19 -22.30
CA SER A 384 23.51 -3.81 -22.07
C SER A 384 23.60 -2.93 -23.32
N ASN A 385 24.30 -3.37 -24.37
CA ASN A 385 24.46 -2.63 -25.62
C ASN A 385 24.82 -3.60 -26.76
N PHE A 386 24.90 -3.07 -27.99
CA PHE A 386 25.19 -3.87 -29.18
C PHE A 386 26.56 -4.56 -29.12
N MET A 387 27.61 -3.88 -28.64
CA MET A 387 28.95 -4.47 -28.56
C MET A 387 28.98 -5.67 -27.61
N GLN A 388 28.32 -5.56 -26.46
CA GLN A 388 28.17 -6.69 -25.54
C GLN A 388 27.33 -7.81 -26.12
N PHE A 389 26.26 -7.49 -26.87
CA PHE A 389 25.50 -8.50 -27.59
C PHE A 389 26.37 -9.25 -28.60
N GLN A 390 27.19 -8.55 -29.37
CA GLN A 390 28.08 -9.15 -30.36
C GLN A 390 29.09 -10.10 -29.70
N SER A 391 29.74 -9.67 -28.62
CA SER A 391 30.68 -10.51 -27.87
C SER A 391 30.02 -11.77 -27.30
N ILE A 392 28.78 -11.66 -26.79
CA ILE A 392 27.99 -12.81 -26.34
C ILE A 392 27.66 -13.74 -27.49
N LEU A 393 27.28 -13.19 -28.63
CA LEU A 393 26.94 -13.96 -29.81
C LEU A 393 28.16 -14.74 -30.34
N GLU A 394 29.32 -14.11 -30.44
CA GLU A 394 30.58 -14.76 -30.82
C GLU A 394 30.90 -15.95 -29.91
N LYS A 395 30.71 -15.77 -28.60
CA LYS A 395 30.91 -16.85 -27.61
C LYS A 395 29.91 -18.00 -27.78
N ILE A 396 28.64 -17.70 -28.08
CA ILE A 396 27.63 -18.73 -28.34
C ILE A 396 27.97 -19.51 -29.61
N LEU A 397 28.39 -18.82 -30.67
CA LEU A 397 28.72 -19.44 -31.95
C LEU A 397 29.98 -20.31 -31.86
N SER A 398 30.95 -19.96 -31.02
CA SER A 398 32.11 -20.81 -30.77
C SER A 398 31.73 -22.13 -30.09
N PHE A 399 30.81 -22.10 -29.12
CA PHE A 399 30.27 -23.30 -28.48
C PHE A 399 29.52 -24.19 -29.47
N TYR A 400 28.73 -23.58 -30.36
CA TYR A 400 28.07 -24.28 -31.46
C TYR A 400 29.07 -25.00 -32.37
N GLN A 401 30.14 -24.32 -32.81
CA GLN A 401 31.17 -24.92 -33.66
C GLN A 401 31.88 -26.09 -32.98
N GLN A 402 32.18 -25.96 -31.69
CA GLN A 402 32.81 -27.05 -30.94
C GLN A 402 31.91 -28.28 -30.85
N TYR A 403 30.61 -28.10 -30.59
CA TYR A 403 29.65 -29.19 -30.60
C TYR A 403 29.61 -29.94 -31.93
N ILE A 404 29.57 -29.21 -33.06
CA ILE A 404 29.60 -29.83 -34.39
C ILE A 404 30.88 -30.63 -34.59
N ASN A 405 32.03 -30.02 -34.28
CA ASN A 405 33.33 -30.69 -34.44
C ASN A 405 33.42 -31.99 -33.61
N GLU A 406 32.89 -32.00 -32.39
CA GLU A 406 32.85 -33.19 -31.54
C GLU A 406 31.88 -34.26 -32.06
N LYS A 407 30.70 -33.88 -32.54
CA LYS A 407 29.73 -34.82 -33.13
C LYS A 407 30.23 -35.40 -34.45
N GLU A 408 30.87 -34.60 -35.30
CA GLU A 408 31.56 -35.10 -36.49
C GLU A 408 32.70 -36.07 -36.15
N TYR A 409 33.41 -35.84 -35.03
CA TYR A 409 34.47 -36.73 -34.57
C TYR A 409 33.94 -38.10 -34.12
N ILE A 410 32.74 -38.16 -33.56
CA ILE A 410 32.08 -39.42 -33.16
C ILE A 410 31.59 -40.23 -34.38
N PHE A 411 31.39 -39.60 -35.55
CA PHE A 411 30.97 -40.26 -36.80
C PHE A 411 32.14 -40.65 -37.73
N LYS A 412 33.33 -40.08 -37.54
CA LYS A 412 34.54 -40.43 -38.32
C LYS A 412 35.39 -41.54 -37.68
N ARG A 413 35.00 -42.05 -36.52
CA ARG A 413 35.48 -43.31 -35.93
C ARG A 413 34.44 -44.39 -36.14
#